data_AF-A0A1V5ZLP0-F1
#
_entry.id   AF-A0A1V5ZLP0-F1
#
_cell.length_a   1.000
_cell.length_b   1.000
_cell.length_c   1.000
_cell.angle_alpha   90.00
_cell.angle_beta   90.00
_cell.angle_gamma   90.00
#
_symmetry.space_group_name_H-M   'P 1'
#
loop_
_entity.id
_entity.type
_entity.pdbx_description
1 polymer ?
#
loop_
_entity_poly.entity_id
_entity_poly.type
_entity_poly.pdbx_seq_one_letter_code
_entity_poly.pdbx_strand_id
1 'polypeptide(L)'
;MTIKKNDIEKFCKVVKTAMDSDIIYDRDIESIDFFNLFLSLSEDKLAGNFNKIPLAITKYKYEGSNALMVIFSIVPMCDDYEKKSYLSKDQNELILNLIKLVEESLIFVDYINIKEESKYTFLVIIKKIKGDF
;
A
#
# COMPACT_ATOMS: atom_id res chain seq x y z
N MET A 1 1.84 -17.90 3.26
CA MET A 1 3.19 -17.44 2.85
C MET A 1 3.99 -17.03 4.09
N THR A 2 5.26 -17.42 4.25
CA THR A 2 6.08 -17.00 5.42
C THR A 2 6.86 -15.73 5.09
N ILE A 3 6.63 -14.65 5.85
CA ILE A 3 7.41 -13.40 5.75
C ILE A 3 8.85 -13.68 6.16
N LYS A 4 9.82 -13.38 5.29
CA LYS A 4 11.24 -13.55 5.61
C LYS A 4 11.82 -12.22 6.08
N LYS A 5 12.84 -12.28 6.95
CA LYS A 5 13.58 -11.09 7.43
C LYS A 5 14.04 -10.16 6.29
N ASN A 6 14.53 -10.74 5.19
CA ASN A 6 14.94 -9.99 4.00
C ASN A 6 13.81 -9.19 3.35
N ASP A 7 12.56 -9.67 3.46
CA ASP A 7 11.43 -8.98 2.87
C ASP A 7 10.99 -7.77 3.71
N ILE A 8 11.11 -7.87 5.05
CA ILE A 8 10.96 -6.73 5.98
C ILE A 8 12.03 -5.67 5.69
N GLU A 9 13.30 -6.08 5.53
CA GLU A 9 14.40 -5.16 5.21
C GLU A 9 14.18 -4.41 3.89
N LYS A 10 13.64 -5.09 2.87
CA LYS A 10 13.26 -4.44 1.60
C LYS A 10 12.10 -3.46 1.78
N PHE A 11 11.06 -3.84 2.50
CA PHE A 11 9.93 -2.97 2.80
C PHE A 11 10.39 -1.70 3.54
N CYS A 12 11.22 -1.85 4.58
CA CYS A 12 11.77 -0.73 5.34
C CYS A 12 12.64 0.21 4.50
N LYS A 13 13.33 -0.29 3.47
CA LYS A 13 14.06 0.56 2.52
C LYS A 13 13.11 1.47 1.73
N VAL A 14 12.01 0.92 1.22
CA VAL A 14 11.00 1.72 0.48
C VAL A 14 10.35 2.75 1.41
N VAL A 15 10.02 2.36 2.65
CA VAL A 15 9.52 3.29 3.68
C VAL A 15 10.49 4.44 3.90
N LYS A 16 11.79 4.15 4.06
CA LYS A 16 12.79 5.19 4.27
C LYS A 16 12.87 6.15 3.08
N THR A 17 12.88 5.63 1.86
CA THR A 17 12.88 6.47 0.65
C THR A 17 11.64 7.37 0.58
N ALA A 18 10.47 6.86 0.97
CA ALA A 18 9.25 7.65 1.04
C ALA A 18 9.29 8.74 2.13
N MET A 19 9.87 8.43 3.30
CA MET A 19 10.05 9.40 4.38
C MET A 19 11.00 10.54 3.99
N ASP A 20 12.07 10.21 3.27
CA ASP A 20 13.10 11.14 2.79
C ASP A 20 12.65 11.97 1.56
N SER A 21 11.53 11.60 0.91
CA SER A 21 10.96 12.33 -0.24
C SER A 21 10.35 13.67 0.19
N ASP A 22 10.33 14.69 -0.67
CA ASP A 22 9.59 15.94 -0.40
C ASP A 22 8.12 15.89 -0.82
N ILE A 23 7.68 14.79 -1.43
CA ILE A 23 6.31 14.63 -1.94
C ILE A 23 5.37 14.30 -0.77
N ILE A 24 4.31 15.10 -0.62
CA ILE A 24 3.23 14.87 0.35
C ILE A 24 1.89 14.97 -0.37
N TYR A 25 1.07 13.93 -0.25
CA TYR A 25 -0.30 13.94 -0.77
C TYR A 25 -1.28 14.44 0.30
N ASP A 26 -2.21 15.31 -0.08
CA ASP A 26 -3.18 15.98 0.82
C ASP A 26 -4.58 16.05 0.18
N ARG A 27 -4.98 14.99 -0.51
CA ARG A 27 -6.32 14.84 -1.09
C ARG A 27 -7.14 13.93 -0.21
N ASP A 28 -8.46 14.10 -0.22
CA ASP A 28 -9.37 13.17 0.44
C ASP A 28 -9.17 11.76 -0.13
N ILE A 29 -8.99 10.76 0.75
CA ILE A 29 -8.70 9.37 0.41
C ILE A 29 -9.75 8.75 -0.50
N GLU A 30 -11.01 9.20 -0.39
CA GLU A 30 -12.13 8.74 -1.22
C GLU A 30 -12.10 9.34 -2.63
N SER A 31 -11.32 10.41 -2.84
CA SER A 31 -11.19 11.11 -4.14
C SER A 31 -9.90 10.78 -4.89
N ILE A 32 -9.01 9.98 -4.29
CA ILE A 32 -7.73 9.60 -4.90
C ILE A 32 -7.99 8.57 -6.01
N ASP A 33 -7.45 8.85 -7.19
CA ASP A 33 -7.26 7.87 -8.27
C ASP A 33 -5.98 7.09 -7.98
N PHE A 34 -6.14 5.91 -7.37
CA PHE A 34 -5.03 5.10 -6.89
C PHE A 34 -4.20 4.52 -8.03
N PHE A 35 -4.80 4.23 -9.19
CA PHE A 35 -4.06 3.77 -10.36
C PHE A 35 -3.06 4.84 -10.84
N ASN A 36 -3.53 6.07 -11.08
CA ASN A 36 -2.67 7.16 -11.53
C ASN A 36 -1.63 7.56 -10.46
N LEU A 37 -2.03 7.55 -9.18
CA LEU A 37 -1.09 7.76 -8.08
C LEU A 37 0.03 6.71 -8.09
N PHE A 38 -0.32 5.43 -8.22
CA PHE A 38 0.64 4.34 -8.23
C PHE A 38 1.64 4.44 -9.39
N LEU A 39 1.17 4.83 -10.59
CA LEU A 39 2.04 5.08 -11.74
C LEU A 39 3.01 6.24 -11.47
N SER A 40 2.51 7.38 -10.96
CA SER A 40 3.35 8.53 -10.61
C SER A 40 4.43 8.17 -9.60
N LEU A 41 4.06 7.46 -8.52
CA LEU A 41 5.03 7.05 -7.49
C LEU A 41 6.07 6.06 -8.01
N SER A 42 5.73 5.27 -9.03
CA SER A 42 6.67 4.37 -9.68
C SER A 42 7.74 5.14 -10.47
N GLU A 43 7.35 6.22 -11.14
CA GLU A 43 8.29 7.12 -11.84
C GLU A 43 9.21 7.85 -10.85
N ASP A 44 8.68 8.24 -9.67
CA ASP A 44 9.42 8.89 -8.60
C ASP A 44 10.33 7.93 -7.78
N LYS A 45 10.44 6.65 -8.18
CA LYS A 45 11.18 5.59 -7.47
C LYS A 45 10.70 5.34 -6.04
N LEU A 46 9.45 5.70 -5.76
CA LEU A 46 8.74 5.43 -4.51
C LEU A 46 7.93 4.12 -4.57
N ALA A 47 8.06 3.39 -5.68
CA ALA A 47 7.52 2.05 -5.84
C ALA A 47 8.60 0.96 -5.70
N GLY A 48 8.16 -0.22 -5.28
CA GLY A 48 8.94 -1.43 -5.19
C GLY A 48 8.07 -2.66 -5.43
N ASN A 49 8.61 -3.82 -5.12
CA ASN A 49 7.87 -5.08 -5.18
C ASN A 49 8.10 -5.90 -3.92
N PHE A 50 7.05 -6.46 -3.37
CA PHE A 50 7.10 -7.44 -2.29
C PHE A 50 6.57 -8.78 -2.80
N ASN A 51 7.40 -9.82 -2.88
CA ASN A 51 6.99 -11.14 -3.38
C ASN A 51 6.18 -11.10 -4.70
N LYS A 52 6.65 -10.27 -5.66
CA LYS A 52 6.02 -9.98 -6.97
C LYS A 52 4.74 -9.13 -6.93
N ILE A 53 4.38 -8.59 -5.77
CA ILE A 53 3.25 -7.67 -5.60
C ILE A 53 3.80 -6.25 -5.69
N PRO A 54 3.36 -5.44 -6.66
CA PRO A 54 3.75 -4.05 -6.74
C PRO A 54 3.28 -3.27 -5.51
N LEU A 55 4.17 -2.45 -4.99
CA LEU A 55 3.99 -1.62 -3.80
C LEU A 55 4.42 -0.19 -4.10
N ALA A 56 3.72 0.80 -3.57
CA ALA A 56 4.17 2.18 -3.52
C ALA A 56 3.96 2.75 -2.11
N ILE A 57 4.89 3.60 -1.66
CA ILE A 57 4.78 4.27 -0.36
C ILE A 57 5.04 5.76 -0.54
N THR A 58 4.21 6.60 0.07
CA THR A 58 4.39 8.04 0.02
C THR A 58 3.95 8.71 1.32
N LYS A 59 4.43 9.93 1.58
CA LYS A 59 3.89 10.74 2.67
C LYS A 59 2.51 11.25 2.31
N TYR A 60 1.65 11.30 3.30
CA TYR A 60 0.25 11.63 3.15
C TYR A 60 -0.26 12.41 4.36
N LYS A 61 -1.27 13.24 4.18
CA LYS A 61 -1.99 13.87 5.28
C LYS A 61 -3.32 13.15 5.50
N TYR A 62 -3.48 12.60 6.70
CA TYR A 62 -4.69 11.87 7.08
C TYR A 62 -5.26 12.47 8.35
N GLU A 63 -6.50 12.96 8.27
CA GLU A 63 -7.22 13.60 9.40
C GLU A 63 -6.39 14.71 10.08
N GLY A 64 -5.74 15.56 9.27
CA GLY A 64 -4.92 16.67 9.74
C GLY A 64 -3.55 16.28 10.32
N SER A 65 -3.17 15.01 10.27
CA SER A 65 -1.87 14.52 10.76
C SER A 65 -0.99 14.03 9.61
N ASN A 66 0.34 14.18 9.76
CA ASN A 66 1.29 13.54 8.85
C ASN A 66 1.22 12.02 9.00
N ALA A 67 1.23 11.34 7.87
CA ALA A 67 1.08 9.90 7.78
C ALA A 67 1.92 9.35 6.62
N LEU A 68 2.11 8.03 6.64
CA LEU A 68 2.56 7.25 5.51
C LEU A 68 1.36 6.55 4.89
N MET A 69 1.24 6.65 3.57
CA MET A 69 0.31 5.86 2.76
C MET A 69 1.10 4.75 2.07
N VAL A 70 0.67 3.51 2.30
CA VAL A 70 1.21 2.30 1.69
C VAL A 70 0.14 1.74 0.77
N ILE A 71 0.49 1.53 -0.50
CA ILE A 71 -0.43 1.08 -1.55
C ILE A 71 0.12 -0.20 -2.15
N PHE A 72 -0.58 -1.31 -2.01
CA PHE A 72 -0.27 -2.53 -2.75
C PHE A 72 -1.24 -2.69 -3.92
N SER A 73 -0.72 -2.92 -5.12
CA SER A 73 -1.53 -3.27 -6.30
C SER A 73 -1.74 -4.77 -6.34
N ILE A 74 -2.93 -5.21 -5.99
CA ILE A 74 -3.38 -6.60 -6.02
C ILE A 74 -4.13 -6.81 -7.34
N VAL A 75 -3.46 -7.41 -8.33
CA VAL A 75 -4.15 -7.75 -9.58
C VAL A 75 -5.10 -8.92 -9.31
N PRO A 76 -6.37 -8.85 -9.76
CA PRO A 76 -7.25 -10.01 -9.69
C PRO A 76 -6.69 -11.16 -10.54
N MET A 77 -6.57 -12.35 -9.96
CA MET A 77 -6.01 -13.55 -10.62
C MET A 77 -7.02 -14.29 -11.52
N CYS A 78 -8.18 -13.69 -11.83
CA CYS A 78 -9.23 -14.37 -12.61
C CYS A 78 -9.43 -13.70 -13.96
N ASP A 79 -9.28 -14.49 -15.02
CA ASP A 79 -9.64 -14.15 -16.40
C ASP A 79 -11.16 -13.96 -16.60
N ASP A 80 -12.00 -14.38 -15.64
CA ASP A 80 -13.46 -14.21 -15.67
C ASP A 80 -13.92 -13.05 -14.75
N TYR A 81 -13.87 -11.84 -15.31
CA TYR A 81 -14.32 -10.59 -14.67
C TYR A 81 -15.84 -10.56 -14.36
N GLU A 82 -16.62 -11.54 -14.83
CA GLU A 82 -18.09 -11.51 -14.79
C GLU A 82 -18.75 -12.19 -13.59
N LYS A 83 -18.00 -12.81 -12.66
CA LYS A 83 -18.60 -13.51 -11.51
C LYS A 83 -18.08 -12.99 -10.17
N LYS A 84 -18.84 -12.03 -9.63
CA LYS A 84 -18.99 -11.70 -8.20
C LYS A 84 -17.68 -11.48 -7.42
N SER A 85 -17.27 -10.21 -7.28
CA SER A 85 -17.08 -9.41 -6.03
C SER A 85 -16.46 -10.04 -4.76
N TYR A 86 -15.96 -11.26 -4.79
CA TYR A 86 -15.34 -11.91 -3.66
C TYR A 86 -13.90 -12.25 -4.03
N LEU A 87 -12.97 -11.57 -3.37
CA LEU A 87 -11.56 -11.94 -3.39
C LEU A 87 -11.44 -13.44 -3.11
N SER A 88 -10.67 -14.15 -3.94
CA SER A 88 -10.44 -15.57 -3.76
C SER A 88 -9.83 -15.84 -2.38
N LYS A 89 -9.96 -17.07 -1.88
CA LYS A 89 -9.33 -17.48 -0.60
C LYS A 89 -7.84 -17.13 -0.56
N ASP A 90 -7.15 -17.32 -1.69
CA ASP A 90 -5.72 -17.05 -1.82
C ASP A 90 -5.41 -15.55 -1.78
N GLN A 91 -6.30 -14.70 -2.32
CA GLN A 91 -6.18 -13.24 -2.23
C GLN A 91 -6.42 -12.74 -0.81
N ASN A 92 -7.39 -13.30 -0.10
CA ASN A 92 -7.62 -12.96 1.30
C ASN A 92 -6.42 -13.35 2.18
N GLU A 93 -5.83 -14.54 1.96
CA GLU A 93 -4.60 -14.93 2.65
C GLU A 93 -3.44 -13.99 2.29
N LEU A 94 -3.34 -13.58 1.03
CA LEU A 94 -2.34 -12.62 0.59
C LEU A 94 -2.47 -11.28 1.29
N ILE A 95 -3.68 -10.71 1.34
CA ILE A 95 -3.96 -9.43 2.01
C ILE A 95 -3.60 -9.51 3.49
N LEU A 96 -3.99 -10.60 4.18
CA LEU A 96 -3.64 -10.80 5.58
C LEU A 96 -2.14 -10.87 5.80
N ASN A 97 -1.40 -11.52 4.89
CA ASN A 97 0.06 -11.56 4.95
C ASN A 97 0.70 -10.18 4.70
N LEU A 98 0.13 -9.37 3.81
CA LEU A 98 0.59 -8.00 3.57
C LEU A 98 0.33 -7.08 4.78
N ILE A 99 -0.86 -7.19 5.39
CA ILE A 99 -1.18 -6.44 6.61
C ILE A 99 -0.20 -6.80 7.73
N LYS A 100 0.04 -8.10 7.96
CA LYS A 100 1.03 -8.56 8.95
C LYS A 100 2.43 -8.01 8.69
N LEU A 101 2.89 -8.02 7.44
CA LEU A 101 4.17 -7.41 7.07
C LEU A 101 4.24 -5.94 7.49
N VAL A 102 3.20 -5.17 7.16
CA VAL A 102 3.16 -3.74 7.47
C VAL A 102 3.11 -3.51 8.97
N GLU A 103 2.30 -4.28 9.71
CA GLU A 103 2.23 -4.18 11.17
C GLU A 103 3.54 -4.54 11.86
N GLU A 104 4.23 -5.60 11.41
CA GLU A 104 5.55 -5.99 11.90
C GLU A 104 6.62 -4.93 11.59
N SER A 105 6.44 -4.15 10.51
CA SER A 105 7.41 -3.14 10.07
C SER A 105 7.17 -1.74 10.65
N LEU A 106 5.91 -1.33 10.83
CA LEU A 106 5.52 0.05 11.18
C LEU A 106 4.89 0.18 12.58
N ILE A 107 4.76 -0.92 13.32
CA ILE A 107 4.16 -0.99 14.67
C ILE A 107 2.78 -0.30 14.69
N PHE A 108 1.75 -1.08 14.34
CA PHE A 108 0.32 -0.71 14.26
C PHE A 108 -0.04 0.21 13.08
N VAL A 109 -1.25 0.08 12.51
CA VAL A 109 -1.76 0.90 11.41
C VAL A 109 -3.06 1.60 11.81
N ASP A 110 -3.32 2.79 11.26
CA ASP A 110 -4.46 3.64 11.67
C ASP A 110 -5.68 3.47 10.75
N TYR A 111 -5.45 3.01 9.52
CA TYR A 111 -6.49 2.78 8.53
C TYR A 111 -6.05 1.69 7.55
N ILE A 112 -7.00 0.84 7.17
CA ILE A 112 -6.86 -0.15 6.10
C ILE A 112 -8.12 -0.09 5.25
N ASN A 113 -7.98 -0.03 3.93
CA ASN A 113 -9.09 -0.18 3.01
C ASN A 113 -8.67 -0.90 1.73
N ILE A 114 -9.63 -1.51 1.06
CA ILE A 114 -9.47 -2.10 -0.26
C ILE A 114 -10.27 -1.27 -1.24
N LYS A 115 -9.60 -0.72 -2.27
CA LYS A 115 -10.20 0.10 -3.32
C LYS A 115 -10.19 -0.68 -4.62
N GLU A 116 -11.35 -0.78 -5.27
CA GLU A 116 -11.48 -1.36 -6.59
C GLU A 116 -11.59 -0.25 -7.63
N GLU A 117 -10.65 -0.20 -8.58
CA GLU A 117 -10.61 0.80 -9.63
C GLU A 117 -10.43 0.13 -10.99
N SER A 118 -11.50 0.16 -11.80
CA SER A 118 -11.54 -0.50 -13.10
C SER A 118 -11.12 -1.97 -13.03
N LYS A 119 -9.90 -2.30 -13.49
CA LYS A 119 -9.36 -3.66 -13.51
C LYS A 119 -8.46 -4.02 -12.32
N TYR A 120 -8.20 -3.06 -11.44
CA TYR A 120 -7.19 -3.16 -10.40
C TYR A 120 -7.84 -3.14 -9.02
N THR A 121 -7.25 -3.86 -8.08
CA THR A 121 -7.60 -3.80 -6.66
C THR A 121 -6.40 -3.28 -5.89
N PHE A 122 -6.60 -2.26 -5.06
CA PHE A 122 -5.56 -1.63 -4.26
C PHE A 122 -5.84 -1.87 -2.79
N LEU A 123 -4.86 -2.43 -2.08
CA LEU A 123 -4.85 -2.41 -0.62
C LEU A 123 -4.14 -1.15 -0.16
N VAL A 124 -4.89 -0.26 0.48
CA VAL A 124 -4.43 1.04 0.97
C VAL A 124 -4.34 0.98 2.49
N ILE A 125 -3.16 1.26 3.01
CA ILE A 125 -2.88 1.24 4.45
C ILE A 125 -2.29 2.59 4.84
N ILE A 126 -2.86 3.23 5.86
CA ILE A 126 -2.34 4.48 6.42
C ILE A 126 -1.78 4.25 7.81
N LYS A 127 -0.62 4.85 8.05
CA LYS A 127 0.03 4.94 9.36
C LYS A 127 0.31 6.40 9.70
N LYS A 128 -0.34 6.94 10.72
CA LYS A 128 -0.01 8.25 11.29
C LYS A 128 1.40 8.20 11.88
N ILE A 129 2.22 9.20 11.55
CA ILE A 129 3.57 9.36 12.09
C ILE A 129 3.43 10.14 13.40
N LYS A 130 3.71 9.51 14.54
CA LYS A 130 3.70 10.20 15.84
C LYS A 130 5.05 10.90 16.03
N GLY A 131 5.04 12.23 16.00
CA GLY A 131 6.21 13.10 16.18
C GLY A 131 6.33 14.11 15.04
N ASP A 132 6.55 15.38 15.37
CA ASP A 132 6.99 16.39 14.41
C ASP A 132 8.37 16.00 13.86
N PHE A 133 8.62 16.28 12.58
CA PHE A 133 9.90 16.00 11.90
C PHE A 133 11.10 16.63 12.63
#